data_AF-A0A9E8FJD5-F1
#
_entry.id   AF-A0A9E8FJD5-F1
#
_cell.length_a   1.000
_cell.length_b   1.000
_cell.length_c   1.000
_cell.angle_alpha   90.00
_cell.angle_beta   90.00
_cell.angle_gamma   90.00
#
_symmetry.space_group_name_H-M   'P 1'
#
loop_
_entity.id
_entity.type
_entity.pdbx_description
1 polymer ?
#
loop_
_entity_poly.entity_id
_entity_poly.type
_entity_poly.pdbx_seq_one_letter_code
_entity_poly.pdbx_strand_id
1 'polypeptide(L)'
;MLMRLGAIVFALPGILLLVLYGLELSAITQCQELGLNYDVITQQCSPDEQPFNTFYMRNSTLVNGMMLLSLAGALALSWGMLVRGMAQQRRD
;
A
#
# COMPACT_ATOMS: atom_id res chain seq x y z
N MET A 1 5.16 17.44 16.72
CA MET A 1 5.44 17.25 15.28
C MET A 1 5.61 15.76 14.92
N LEU A 2 6.38 14.99 15.71
CA LEU A 2 6.65 13.56 15.50
C LEU A 2 5.38 12.70 15.29
N MET A 3 4.34 12.86 16.13
CA MET A 3 3.09 12.09 15.99
C MET A 3 2.38 12.34 14.64
N ARG A 4 2.38 13.59 14.16
CA ARG A 4 1.67 13.96 12.92
C ARG A 4 2.39 13.42 11.69
N LEU A 5 3.72 13.44 11.71
CA LEU A 5 4.56 12.82 10.68
C LEU A 5 4.45 11.29 10.72
N GLY A 6 4.50 10.68 11.90
CA GLY A 6 4.32 9.23 12.07
C GLY A 6 2.98 8.74 11.52
N ALA A 7 1.89 9.49 11.75
CA ALA A 7 0.57 9.19 11.19
C ALA A 7 0.56 9.17 9.66
N ILE A 8 1.17 10.19 9.04
CA ILE A 8 1.25 10.28 7.57
C ILE A 8 2.09 9.12 7.02
N VAL A 9 3.28 8.89 7.58
CA VAL A 9 4.18 7.82 7.13
C VAL A 9 3.57 6.43 7.35
N PHE A 10 2.75 6.27 8.39
CA PHE A 10 2.03 5.01 8.63
C PHE A 10 0.94 4.76 7.59
N ALA A 11 0.06 5.73 7.36
CA ALA A 11 -1.17 5.53 6.58
C ALA A 11 -0.96 5.68 5.07
N LEU A 12 -0.12 6.62 4.65
CA LEU A 12 0.04 6.99 3.24
C LEU A 12 0.54 5.82 2.37
N PRO A 13 1.50 4.98 2.80
CA PRO A 13 1.95 3.86 1.98
C PRO A 13 0.83 2.85 1.71
N GLY A 14 0.03 2.50 2.72
CA GLY A 14 -1.10 1.57 2.56
C GLY A 14 -2.16 2.10 1.61
N ILE A 15 -2.52 3.39 1.72
CA ILE A 15 -3.48 4.04 0.83
C ILE A 15 -2.97 4.00 -0.62
N LEU A 16 -1.69 4.33 -0.84
CA LEU A 16 -1.10 4.29 -2.18
C LEU A 16 -1.12 2.89 -2.79
N LEU A 17 -0.77 1.86 -2.01
CA LEU A 17 -0.82 0.47 -2.48
C LEU A 17 -2.24 0.06 -2.89
N LEU A 18 -3.25 0.44 -2.09
CA LEU A 18 -4.65 0.14 -2.40
C LEU A 18 -5.12 0.83 -3.68
N VAL A 19 -4.71 2.08 -3.90
CA VAL A 19 -5.05 2.82 -5.13
C VAL A 19 -4.41 2.14 -6.35
N LEU A 20 -3.12 1.82 -6.29
CA LEU A 20 -2.42 1.16 -7.40
C LEU A 20 -3.03 -0.21 -7.72
N TYR A 21 -3.32 -1.00 -6.69
CA TYR A 21 -4.00 -2.28 -6.85
C TYR A 21 -5.41 -2.11 -7.43
N GLY A 22 -6.17 -1.13 -6.96
CA GLY A 22 -7.52 -0.85 -7.43
C GLY A 22 -7.58 -0.46 -8.91
N LEU A 23 -6.60 0.29 -9.41
CA LEU A 23 -6.50 0.63 -10.83
C LEU A 23 -6.26 -0.61 -11.69
N GLU A 24 -5.36 -1.50 -11.28
CA GLU A 24 -5.10 -2.76 -11.98
C GLU A 24 -6.32 -3.68 -11.94
N LEU A 25 -6.95 -3.82 -10.77
CA LEU A 25 -8.15 -4.63 -10.63
C LEU A 25 -9.28 -4.11 -11.52
N SER A 26 -9.45 -2.78 -11.63
CA SER A 26 -10.44 -2.18 -12.52
C SER A 26 -10.17 -2.51 -13.99
N ALA A 27 -8.91 -2.48 -14.44
CA ALA A 27 -8.55 -2.85 -15.81
C ALA A 27 -8.80 -4.34 -16.08
N ILE A 28 -8.47 -5.21 -15.10
CA ILE A 28 -8.75 -6.65 -15.18
C ILE A 28 -10.25 -6.90 -15.32
N THR A 29 -11.07 -6.28 -14.46
CA THR A 29 -12.53 -6.47 -14.51
C THR A 29 -13.12 -6.00 -15.83
N GLN A 30 -12.63 -4.88 -16.39
CA GLN A 30 -13.08 -4.39 -17.70
C GLN A 30 -12.79 -5.38 -18.83
N CYS A 31 -11.60 -6.00 -18.87
CA CYS A 31 -11.31 -7.03 -19.88
C CYS A 31 -12.16 -8.29 -19.68
N GLN A 32 -12.39 -8.70 -18.43
CA GLN A 32 -13.22 -9.86 -18.11
C GLN A 32 -14.68 -9.66 -18.53
N GLU A 33 -15.22 -8.45 -18.39
CA GLU A 33 -16.56 -8.09 -18.88
C GLU A 33 -16.69 -8.24 -20.41
N LEU A 34 -15.58 -8.10 -21.15
CA LEU A 34 -15.51 -8.32 -22.60
C LEU A 34 -15.23 -9.79 -22.98
N GLY A 35 -15.10 -10.69 -21.99
CA GLY A 35 -14.72 -12.08 -22.21
C GLY A 35 -13.25 -12.27 -22.60
N LEU A 36 -12.40 -11.27 -22.32
CA LEU A 36 -10.97 -11.26 -22.62
C LEU A 36 -10.15 -11.34 -21.31
N ASN A 37 -8.84 -11.58 -21.46
CA ASN A 37 -7.89 -11.59 -20.36
C ASN A 37 -7.03 -10.33 -20.37
N TYR A 38 -6.72 -9.77 -19.20
CA TYR A 38 -5.86 -8.60 -19.10
C TYR A 38 -4.38 -9.01 -19.12
N ASP A 39 -3.64 -8.56 -20.14
CA ASP A 39 -2.20 -8.72 -20.22
C ASP A 39 -1.50 -7.59 -19.45
N VAL A 40 -0.84 -7.96 -18.36
CA VAL A 40 -0.15 -7.03 -17.45
C VAL A 40 1.16 -6.46 -18.01
N ILE A 41 1.70 -7.04 -19.09
CA ILE A 41 2.93 -6.59 -19.75
C ILE A 41 2.60 -5.54 -20.80
N THR A 42 1.61 -5.83 -21.65
CA THR A 42 1.18 -4.90 -22.72
C THR A 42 0.13 -3.89 -22.24
N GLN A 43 -0.46 -4.13 -21.06
CA GLN A 43 -1.56 -3.35 -20.48
C GLN A 43 -2.81 -3.31 -21.37
N GLN A 44 -3.06 -4.37 -22.14
CA GLN A 44 -4.17 -4.49 -23.09
C GLN A 44 -5.00 -5.75 -22.80
N CYS A 45 -6.23 -5.79 -23.30
CA CYS A 45 -7.03 -7.00 -23.29
C CYS A 45 -6.57 -7.93 -24.42
N SER A 46 -6.30 -9.18 -24.11
CA SER A 46 -5.92 -10.24 -25.04
C SER A 46 -6.91 -11.41 -24.96
N PRO A 47 -7.23 -12.07 -26.09
CA PRO A 47 -7.99 -13.32 -26.06
C PRO A 47 -7.20 -14.49 -25.46
N ASP A 48 -5.86 -14.41 -25.45
CA ASP A 48 -5.01 -15.48 -24.95
C ASP A 48 -5.05 -15.58 -23.42
N GLU A 49 -4.93 -16.79 -22.89
CA GLU A 49 -4.80 -17.02 -21.46
C GLU A 49 -3.52 -16.37 -20.91
N GLN A 50 -3.67 -15.61 -19.83
CA GLN A 50 -2.56 -14.91 -19.19
C GLN A 50 -2.04 -15.73 -18.01
N PRO A 51 -0.72 -15.78 -17.80
CA PRO A 51 -0.15 -16.45 -16.63
C PRO A 51 -0.61 -15.76 -15.34
N PHE A 52 -0.91 -16.55 -14.31
CA PHE A 52 -1.32 -16.02 -13.00
C PHE A 52 -0.16 -15.25 -12.36
N ASN A 53 -0.19 -13.93 -12.44
CA ASN A 53 0.84 -13.06 -11.87
C ASN A 53 0.23 -11.81 -11.22
N THR A 54 0.04 -11.91 -9.91
CA THR A 54 -0.60 -10.85 -9.12
C THR A 54 0.24 -9.58 -9.04
N PHE A 55 -0.42 -8.43 -8.84
CA PHE A 55 0.25 -7.14 -8.59
C PHE A 55 1.38 -7.25 -7.55
N TYR A 56 1.13 -7.99 -6.47
CA TYR A 56 2.07 -8.19 -5.37
C TYR A 56 3.32 -8.98 -5.79
N MET A 57 3.17 -10.01 -6.62
CA MET A 57 4.29 -10.81 -7.10
C MET A 57 5.23 -9.98 -8.00
N ARG A 58 4.66 -9.14 -8.87
CA ARG A 58 5.42 -8.30 -9.80
C ARG A 58 6.08 -7.10 -9.11
N ASN A 59 5.40 -6.52 -8.12
CA ASN A 59 5.84 -5.30 -7.44
C ASN A 59 6.32 -5.55 -6.01
N SER A 60 6.87 -6.73 -5.74
CA SER A 60 7.23 -7.19 -4.39
C SER A 60 8.16 -6.23 -3.65
N THR A 61 9.15 -5.64 -4.32
CA THR A 61 10.08 -4.66 -3.75
C THR A 61 9.37 -3.39 -3.30
N LEU A 62 8.46 -2.87 -4.13
CA LEU A 62 7.64 -1.69 -3.82
C LEU A 62 6.68 -1.98 -2.66
N VAL A 63 5.96 -3.09 -2.70
CA VAL A 63 5.02 -3.49 -1.64
C VAL A 63 5.75 -3.63 -0.30
N ASN A 64 6.85 -4.37 -0.27
CA ASN A 64 7.63 -4.58 0.94
C ASN A 64 8.24 -3.27 1.46
N GLY A 65 8.76 -2.42 0.56
CA GLY A 65 9.29 -1.10 0.93
C GLY A 65 8.22 -0.20 1.56
N MET A 66 7.02 -0.19 1.00
CA MET A 66 5.88 0.56 1.52
C MET A 66 5.39 0.01 2.87
N MET A 67 5.39 -1.30 3.05
CA MET A 67 5.10 -1.93 4.35
C MET A 67 6.15 -1.59 5.41
N LEU A 68 7.43 -1.59 5.06
CA LEU A 68 8.51 -1.17 5.95
C LEU A 68 8.39 0.31 6.35
N LEU A 69 8.02 1.19 5.41
CA LEU A 69 7.72 2.59 5.70
C LEU A 69 6.54 2.72 6.68
N SER A 70 5.46 1.97 6.45
CA SER A 70 4.32 1.96 7.37
C SER A 70 4.74 1.50 8.77
N LEU A 71 5.57 0.46 8.87
CA LEU A 71 6.11 -0.01 10.16
C LEU A 71 6.93 1.10 10.86
N ALA A 72 7.80 1.81 10.14
CA ALA A 72 8.54 2.93 10.69
C ALA A 72 7.62 4.06 11.19
N GLY A 73 6.55 4.37 10.45
CA GLY A 73 5.52 5.32 10.87
C GLY A 73 4.81 4.89 12.16
N ALA A 74 4.45 3.61 12.28
CA ALA A 74 3.83 3.04 13.47
C ALA A 74 4.75 3.13 14.70
N LEU A 75 6.05 2.87 14.53
CA LEU A 75 7.05 3.01 15.59
C LEU A 75 7.20 4.48 16.02
N ALA A 76 7.27 5.42 15.07
CA ALA A 76 7.34 6.85 15.37
C ALA A 76 6.10 7.38 16.11
N LEU A 77 4.92 6.89 15.74
CA LEU A 77 3.66 7.17 16.45
C LEU A 77 3.70 6.69 17.89
N SER A 78 4.02 5.41 18.07
CA SER A 78 4.11 4.76 19.38
C SER A 78 5.11 5.49 20.28
N TRP A 79 6.29 5.81 19.74
CA TRP A 79 7.31 6.56 20.46
C TRP A 79 6.82 7.96 20.85
N GLY A 80 6.18 8.67 19.92
CA GLY A 80 5.60 9.98 20.19
C GLY A 80 4.57 9.94 21.32
N MET A 81 3.72 8.91 21.36
CA MET A 81 2.72 8.71 22.42
C MET A 81 3.37 8.44 23.78
N LEU A 82 4.36 7.55 23.84
CA LEU A 82 5.08 7.23 25.08
C LEU A 82 5.78 8.46 25.65
N VAL A 83 6.51 9.21 24.82
CA VAL A 83 7.20 10.44 25.25
C VAL A 83 6.20 11.47 25.79
N ARG A 84 5.05 11.64 25.12
CA ARG A 84 4.02 12.57 25.56
C ARG A 84 3.32 12.12 26.84
N GLY A 85 3.04 10.83 27.00
CA GLY A 85 2.44 10.26 28.20
C GLY A 85 3.34 10.41 29.43
N MET A 86 4.64 10.08 29.29
CA MET A 86 5.62 10.27 30.37
C MET A 86 5.80 11.75 30.76
N ALA A 87 5.77 12.66 29.78
CA ALA A 87 5.84 14.10 30.05
C ALA A 87 4.61 14.64 30.78
N GLN A 88 3.44 14.05 30.57
CA GLN A 88 2.20 14.41 31.26
C GLN A 88 2.22 13.92 32.72
N GLN A 89 2.58 12.65 32.96
CA GLN A 89 2.66 12.07 34.31
C GLN A 89 3.69 12.77 35.21
N ARG A 90 4.71 13.42 34.64
CA ARG A 90 5.70 14.20 35.41
C ARG A 90 5.20 15.58 35.83
N ARG A 91 4.07 16.05 35.28
CA ARG A 91 3.48 17.36 35.57
C ARG A 91 2.35 17.31 36.60
N ASP A 92 1.86 16.11 36.90
CA ASP A 92 0.90 15.81 37.96
C ASP A 92 1.66 15.33 39.21
#